data_AF-E4YY50-F1
#
_entry.id   AF-E4YY50-F1
#
_cell.length_a   1.000
_cell.length_b   1.000
_cell.length_c   1.000
_cell.angle_alpha   90.00
_cell.angle_beta   90.00
_cell.angle_gamma   90.00
#
_symmetry.space_group_name_H-M   'P 1'
#
loop_
_entity.id
_entity.type
_entity.pdbx_description
1 polymer ?
#
loop_
_entity_poly.entity_id
_entity_poly.type
_entity_poly.pdbx_seq_one_letter_code
_entity_poly.pdbx_strand_id
1 'polypeptide(L)'
;MTEHNIILLTDSYKVSHHLQYPPKTSYCYSYFESRGGKFKNVIFFGLQYIVKKYLTGVQVTEEKIQEQKKLGIRKNMYCVTKEILSEHLGSVPFNEAGWRYILENHGGKLPVIIKAVPEGTTVPVKNVLFTVENTDPECYWLVGYLETILLQCWYPSTVASYSHEMKKVIHQALKATSGN
;
A
#
# COMPACT_ATOMS: atom_id res chain seq x y z
N MET A 1 -10.24 12.63 13.35
CA MET A 1 -9.36 12.12 12.28
C MET A 1 -10.28 11.59 11.21
N THR A 2 -10.01 11.95 9.95
CA THR A 2 -10.69 11.29 8.84
C THR A 2 -10.33 9.80 8.87
N GLU A 3 -11.30 8.92 8.63
CA GLU A 3 -11.02 7.49 8.62
C GLU A 3 -10.07 7.19 7.44
N HIS A 4 -8.86 6.72 7.75
CA HIS A 4 -7.80 6.33 6.79
C HIS A 4 -7.36 7.42 5.79
N ASN A 5 -6.43 8.30 6.20
CA ASN A 5 -5.77 9.27 5.32
C ASN A 5 -4.56 8.63 4.59
N ILE A 6 -4.74 8.24 3.32
CA ILE A 6 -3.71 7.58 2.50
C ILE A 6 -2.39 8.37 2.42
N ILE A 7 -2.43 9.70 2.53
CA ILE A 7 -1.26 10.58 2.47
C ILE A 7 -0.31 10.29 3.65
N LEU A 8 -0.86 9.88 4.79
CA LEU A 8 -0.12 9.56 6.02
C LEU A 8 0.18 8.05 6.17
N LEU A 9 -0.28 7.21 5.24
CA LEU A 9 -0.08 5.74 5.27
C LEU A 9 1.14 5.31 4.46
N THR A 10 2.25 6.01 4.66
CA THR A 10 3.54 5.74 4.00
C THR A 10 4.68 5.83 5.00
N ASP A 11 5.81 5.22 4.68
CA ASP A 11 7.04 5.54 5.39
C ASP A 11 7.44 7.00 5.16
N SER A 12 7.90 7.67 6.21
CA SER A 12 8.08 9.12 6.21
C SER A 12 9.14 9.61 5.21
N TYR A 13 10.15 8.80 4.90
CA TYR A 13 11.16 9.12 3.89
C TYR A 13 10.59 9.16 2.46
N LYS A 14 9.49 8.43 2.17
CA LYS A 14 8.83 8.42 0.86
C LYS A 14 8.15 9.74 0.52
N VAL A 15 7.90 10.59 1.52
CA VAL A 15 7.30 11.92 1.34
C VAL A 15 8.12 12.79 0.39
N SER A 16 9.45 12.68 0.43
CA SER A 16 10.35 13.45 -0.44
C SER A 16 10.81 12.72 -1.70
N HIS A 17 10.41 11.47 -1.92
CA HIS A 17 10.88 10.67 -3.06
C HIS A 17 10.56 11.29 -4.41
N HIS A 18 9.46 12.05 -4.51
CA HIS A 18 9.10 12.78 -5.72
C HIS A 18 10.23 13.70 -6.25
N LEU A 19 11.16 14.12 -5.39
CA LEU A 19 12.34 14.92 -5.80
C LEU A 19 13.57 14.08 -6.14
N GLN A 20 13.54 12.78 -5.90
CA GLN A 20 14.70 11.89 -5.99
C GLN A 20 14.67 11.00 -7.25
N TYR A 21 13.53 10.91 -7.92
CA TYR A 21 13.45 10.24 -9.22
C TYR A 21 14.27 10.98 -10.28
N PRO A 22 14.84 10.28 -11.28
CA PRO A 22 15.50 10.93 -12.40
C PRO A 22 14.60 11.98 -13.06
N PRO A 23 15.13 13.14 -13.49
CA PRO A 23 14.35 14.14 -14.21
C PRO A 23 13.63 13.53 -15.41
N LYS A 24 12.39 13.96 -15.67
CA LYS A 24 11.51 13.46 -16.75
C LYS A 24 11.02 12.01 -16.59
N THR A 25 11.14 11.43 -15.39
CA THR A 25 10.45 10.16 -15.07
C THR A 25 8.95 10.36 -15.24
N SER A 26 8.33 9.53 -16.08
CA SER A 26 6.88 9.53 -16.35
C SER A 26 6.23 8.19 -16.03
N TYR A 27 7.02 7.17 -15.76
CA TYR A 27 6.51 5.83 -15.53
C TYR A 27 7.38 5.11 -14.49
N CYS A 28 6.70 4.49 -13.53
CA CYS A 28 7.29 3.65 -12.51
C CYS A 28 6.51 2.33 -12.47
N TYR A 29 7.25 1.22 -12.42
CA TYR A 29 6.70 -0.13 -12.34
C TYR A 29 7.41 -0.88 -11.22
N SER A 30 6.64 -1.41 -10.29
CA SER A 30 7.13 -2.18 -9.15
C SER A 30 6.41 -3.52 -9.07
N TYR A 31 7.05 -4.51 -8.45
CA TYR A 31 6.46 -5.83 -8.21
C TYR A 31 6.66 -6.26 -6.76
N PHE A 32 5.78 -7.13 -6.29
CA PHE A 32 5.84 -7.77 -4.98
C PHE A 32 6.10 -9.27 -5.14
N GLU A 33 7.04 -9.80 -4.36
CA GLU A 33 7.38 -11.22 -4.33
C GLU A 33 7.69 -11.67 -2.89
N SER A 34 7.57 -12.97 -2.65
CA SER A 34 8.25 -13.61 -1.51
C SER A 34 9.62 -14.09 -1.98
N ARG A 35 10.71 -13.46 -1.52
CA ARG A 35 12.09 -13.81 -1.93
C ARG A 35 12.61 -15.15 -1.37
N GLY A 36 11.87 -15.74 -0.42
CA GLY A 36 12.24 -16.97 0.25
C GLY A 36 11.69 -17.02 1.68
N GLY A 37 12.15 -18.02 2.45
CA GLY A 37 11.77 -18.20 3.84
C GLY A 37 11.76 -19.69 4.21
N LYS A 38 10.96 -20.02 5.24
CA LYS A 38 10.86 -21.39 5.77
C LYS A 38 10.23 -22.39 4.77
N PHE A 39 9.37 -21.93 3.87
CA PHE A 39 8.60 -22.77 2.96
C PHE A 39 8.97 -22.49 1.50
N LYS A 40 8.81 -23.51 0.64
CA LYS A 40 9.11 -23.41 -0.80
C LYS A 40 8.04 -22.64 -1.59
N ASN A 41 6.83 -22.49 -1.03
CA ASN A 41 5.72 -21.80 -1.65
C ASN A 41 5.09 -20.82 -0.67
N VAL A 42 4.41 -19.81 -1.21
CA VAL A 42 3.56 -18.86 -0.51
C VAL A 42 2.13 -18.99 -1.02
N ILE A 43 1.14 -18.90 -0.14
CA ILE A 43 -0.25 -18.69 -0.53
C ILE A 43 -0.47 -17.18 -0.63
N PHE A 44 -0.78 -16.70 -1.83
CA PHE A 44 -1.08 -15.30 -2.04
C PHE A 44 -2.48 -14.98 -1.51
N PHE A 45 -2.59 -14.08 -0.54
CA PHE A 45 -3.86 -13.69 0.06
C PHE A 45 -3.78 -12.31 0.73
N GLY A 46 -4.87 -11.54 0.67
CA GLY A 46 -5.08 -10.31 1.44
C GLY A 46 -4.95 -8.99 0.68
N LEU A 47 -4.54 -8.99 -0.60
CA LEU A 47 -4.44 -7.79 -1.41
C LEU A 47 -5.80 -7.11 -1.61
N GLN A 48 -6.87 -7.89 -1.81
CA GLN A 48 -8.24 -7.41 -2.04
C GLN A 48 -8.74 -6.57 -0.86
N TYR A 49 -8.44 -6.97 0.37
CA TYR A 49 -8.75 -6.17 1.56
C TYR A 49 -8.05 -4.81 1.51
N ILE A 50 -6.75 -4.81 1.22
CA ILE A 50 -5.96 -3.58 1.14
C ILE A 50 -6.51 -2.65 0.05
N VAL A 51 -6.75 -3.18 -1.14
CA VAL A 51 -7.27 -2.43 -2.29
C VAL A 51 -8.65 -1.84 -2.00
N LYS A 52 -9.59 -2.65 -1.50
CA LYS A 52 -10.96 -2.20 -1.22
C LYS A 52 -11.01 -1.16 -0.11
N LYS A 53 -10.19 -1.34 0.94
CA LYS A 53 -10.24 -0.48 2.12
C LYS A 53 -9.48 0.83 1.96
N TYR A 54 -8.32 0.80 1.29
CA TYR A 54 -7.39 1.95 1.29
C TYR A 54 -7.19 2.60 -0.08
N LEU A 55 -7.48 1.92 -1.20
CA LEU A 55 -7.11 2.39 -2.54
C LEU A 55 -8.32 2.66 -3.45
N THR A 56 -9.44 1.97 -3.22
CA THR A 56 -10.63 2.05 -4.08
C THR A 56 -11.45 3.31 -3.77
N GLY A 57 -11.96 3.98 -4.81
CA GLY A 57 -12.81 5.16 -4.66
C GLY A 57 -12.01 6.45 -4.49
N VAL A 58 -12.66 7.49 -3.95
CA VAL A 58 -12.04 8.79 -3.71
C VAL A 58 -11.20 8.70 -2.44
N GLN A 59 -9.88 8.68 -2.62
CA GLN A 59 -8.92 8.51 -1.52
C GLN A 59 -8.19 9.80 -1.15
N VAL A 60 -8.18 10.77 -2.06
CA VAL A 60 -7.63 12.11 -1.85
C VAL A 60 -8.81 13.08 -1.84
N THR A 61 -8.91 13.89 -0.79
CA THR A 61 -9.91 14.97 -0.68
C THR A 61 -9.22 16.22 -0.16
N GLU A 62 -9.86 17.39 -0.30
CA GLU A 62 -9.31 18.62 0.28
C GLU A 62 -9.15 18.47 1.80
N GLU A 63 -10.09 17.80 2.47
CA GLU A 63 -9.97 17.49 3.88
C GLU A 63 -8.78 16.59 4.17
N LYS A 64 -8.41 15.62 3.34
CA LYS A 64 -7.23 14.77 3.60
C LYS A 64 -5.91 15.51 3.33
N ILE A 65 -5.87 16.38 2.30
CA ILE A 65 -4.71 17.22 1.99
C ILE A 65 -4.49 18.23 3.12
N GLN A 66 -5.56 18.86 3.60
CA GLN A 66 -5.51 19.86 4.66
C GLN A 66 -5.71 19.30 6.07
N GLU A 67 -5.91 17.99 6.26
CA GLU A 67 -6.51 17.33 7.46
C GLU A 67 -6.91 18.29 8.58
N GLN A 68 -8.19 18.64 8.69
CA GLN A 68 -8.63 19.52 9.76
C GLN A 68 -8.81 18.71 11.05
N LYS A 69 -8.07 19.07 12.11
CA LYS A 69 -8.43 18.62 13.47
C LYS A 69 -9.69 19.37 13.91
N LYS A 70 -10.85 18.71 13.88
CA LYS A 70 -11.97 19.04 14.79
C LYS A 70 -11.58 18.64 16.23
N LEU A 71 -10.56 19.28 16.81
CA LEU A 71 -10.41 19.34 18.25
C LEU A 71 -10.81 20.76 18.64
N GLY A 72 -11.91 20.90 19.39
CA GLY A 72 -12.53 22.17 19.74
C GLY A 72 -11.72 23.08 20.68
N ILE A 73 -10.41 23.19 20.50
CA ILE A 73 -9.50 23.94 21.38
C ILE A 73 -8.68 25.01 20.64
N ARG A 74 -8.66 25.09 19.30
CA ARG A 74 -8.03 26.23 18.61
C ARG A 74 -8.87 26.72 17.42
N LYS A 75 -9.27 27.99 17.49
CA LYS A 75 -10.10 28.72 16.50
C LYS A 75 -9.34 29.11 15.22
N ASN A 76 -8.09 28.71 15.06
CA ASN A 76 -7.29 29.04 13.87
C ASN A 76 -7.15 27.79 13.00
N MET A 77 -7.42 27.98 11.72
CA MET A 77 -7.42 26.99 10.65
C MET A 77 -5.98 26.51 10.39
N TYR A 78 -5.71 25.23 10.63
CA TYR A 78 -4.37 24.63 10.55
C TYR A 78 -4.43 23.37 9.67
N CYS A 79 -3.42 23.19 8.81
CA CYS A 79 -3.34 22.11 7.84
C CYS A 79 -2.62 20.91 8.47
N VAL A 80 -3.33 19.97 9.09
CA VAL A 80 -2.70 18.98 10.00
C VAL A 80 -1.82 17.97 9.27
N THR A 81 -2.13 17.58 8.02
CA THR A 81 -1.25 16.65 7.27
C THR A 81 0.13 17.26 7.04
N LYS A 82 0.17 18.51 6.57
CA LYS A 82 1.40 19.25 6.34
C LYS A 82 2.11 19.54 7.65
N GLU A 83 1.38 19.91 8.70
CA GLU A 83 1.95 20.17 10.03
C GLU A 83 2.51 18.90 10.68
N ILE A 84 1.78 17.78 10.68
CA ILE A 84 2.29 16.49 11.17
C ILE A 84 3.58 16.16 10.45
N LEU A 85 3.60 16.30 9.12
CA LEU A 85 4.80 16.04 8.33
C LEU A 85 5.92 17.03 8.63
N SER A 86 5.63 18.33 8.77
CA SER A 86 6.64 19.35 9.09
C SER A 86 7.17 19.23 10.53
N GLU A 87 6.35 18.88 11.51
CA GLU A 87 6.78 18.60 12.89
C GLU A 87 7.61 17.32 12.95
N HIS A 88 7.23 16.28 12.19
CA HIS A 88 7.94 15.01 12.17
C HIS A 88 9.24 15.05 11.36
N LEU A 89 9.23 15.70 10.20
CA LEU A 89 10.30 15.67 9.20
C LEU A 89 11.08 16.98 9.08
N GLY A 90 10.67 18.05 9.77
CA GLY A 90 11.31 19.36 9.66
C GLY A 90 11.15 19.97 8.27
N SER A 91 12.27 20.22 7.59
CA SER A 91 12.33 20.89 6.28
C SER A 91 12.10 19.97 5.08
N VAL A 92 11.79 18.69 5.30
CA VAL A 92 11.52 17.76 4.20
C VAL A 92 10.27 18.20 3.44
N PRO A 93 10.35 18.39 2.11
CA PRO A 93 9.24 18.90 1.33
C PRO A 93 8.16 17.84 1.15
N PHE A 94 6.92 18.25 1.38
CA PHE A 94 5.71 17.49 1.09
C PHE A 94 5.19 17.80 -0.32
N ASN A 95 4.86 16.77 -1.10
CA ASN A 95 4.36 16.91 -2.48
C ASN A 95 2.88 17.34 -2.53
N GLU A 96 2.55 18.48 -1.93
CA GLU A 96 1.17 18.99 -1.92
C GLU A 96 0.62 19.17 -3.35
N ALA A 97 1.46 19.66 -4.27
CA ALA A 97 1.10 19.85 -5.67
C ALA A 97 0.70 18.52 -6.36
N GLY A 98 1.47 17.44 -6.15
CA GLY A 98 1.13 16.13 -6.70
C GLY A 98 -0.18 15.56 -6.13
N TRP A 99 -0.45 15.76 -4.84
CA TRP A 99 -1.72 15.34 -4.24
C TRP A 99 -2.91 16.16 -4.76
N ARG A 100 -2.75 17.48 -4.90
CA ARG A 100 -3.75 18.36 -5.52
C ARG A 100 -4.03 17.98 -6.97
N TYR A 101 -3.00 17.66 -7.74
CA TYR A 101 -3.14 17.18 -9.11
C TYR A 101 -4.05 15.93 -9.18
N ILE A 102 -3.87 14.96 -8.28
CA ILE A 102 -4.74 13.77 -8.20
C ILE A 102 -6.19 14.15 -7.85
N LEU A 103 -6.39 15.10 -6.92
CA LEU A 103 -7.72 15.59 -6.58
C LEU A 103 -8.43 16.21 -7.79
N GLU A 104 -7.75 17.11 -8.49
CA GLU A 104 -8.30 17.92 -9.58
C GLU A 104 -8.49 17.12 -10.87
N ASN A 105 -7.52 16.29 -11.25
CA ASN A 105 -7.52 15.61 -12.56
C ASN A 105 -8.10 14.19 -12.52
N HIS A 106 -8.05 13.53 -11.36
CA HIS A 106 -8.57 12.16 -11.17
C HIS A 106 -9.75 12.08 -10.22
N GLY A 107 -10.30 13.23 -9.80
CA GLY A 107 -11.40 13.32 -8.83
C GLY A 107 -11.05 12.67 -7.49
N GLY A 108 -9.77 12.73 -7.12
CA GLY A 108 -9.23 12.14 -5.89
C GLY A 108 -9.08 10.61 -5.90
N LYS A 109 -9.30 9.96 -7.05
CA LYS A 109 -9.01 8.52 -7.24
C LYS A 109 -7.54 8.33 -7.60
N LEU A 110 -6.92 7.26 -7.10
CA LEU A 110 -5.50 7.01 -7.32
C LEU A 110 -5.25 6.47 -8.75
N PRO A 111 -4.44 7.15 -9.60
CA PRO A 111 -4.20 6.73 -10.98
C PRO A 111 -3.11 5.64 -11.06
N VAL A 112 -3.46 4.43 -10.62
CA VAL A 112 -2.59 3.25 -10.65
C VAL A 112 -3.33 2.02 -11.17
N ILE A 113 -2.58 1.10 -11.78
CA ILE A 113 -3.04 -0.25 -12.11
C ILE A 113 -2.30 -1.25 -11.23
N ILE A 114 -3.05 -2.19 -10.65
CA ILE A 114 -2.51 -3.33 -9.91
C ILE A 114 -2.93 -4.62 -10.63
N LYS A 115 -1.94 -5.43 -11.03
CA LYS A 115 -2.17 -6.75 -11.65
C LYS A 115 -1.68 -7.82 -10.68
N ALA A 116 -2.49 -8.82 -10.38
CA ALA A 116 -2.16 -9.81 -9.35
C ALA A 116 -2.54 -11.23 -9.78
N VAL A 117 -1.84 -12.22 -9.24
CA VAL A 117 -2.30 -13.61 -9.29
C VAL A 117 -3.60 -13.75 -8.47
N PRO A 118 -4.48 -14.71 -8.77
CA PRO A 118 -5.69 -14.92 -7.97
C PRO A 118 -5.37 -15.21 -6.51
N GLU A 119 -6.10 -14.60 -5.57
CA GLU A 119 -5.95 -14.94 -4.15
C GLU A 119 -6.32 -16.40 -3.86
N GLY A 120 -5.62 -17.01 -2.91
CA GLY A 120 -5.68 -18.45 -2.62
C GLY A 120 -4.71 -19.30 -3.46
N THR A 121 -4.09 -18.73 -4.50
CA THR A 121 -3.10 -19.44 -5.32
C THR A 121 -1.86 -19.77 -4.50
N THR A 122 -1.39 -21.02 -4.60
CA THR A 122 -0.08 -21.43 -4.08
C THR A 122 0.98 -21.13 -5.14
N VAL A 123 1.90 -20.22 -4.84
CA VAL A 123 2.94 -19.75 -5.77
C VAL A 123 4.32 -20.12 -5.22
N PRO A 124 5.23 -20.68 -6.02
CA PRO A 124 6.62 -20.86 -5.59
C PRO A 124 7.28 -19.53 -5.23
N VAL A 125 8.10 -19.50 -4.17
CA VAL A 125 8.88 -18.31 -3.82
C VAL A 125 9.74 -17.85 -5.00
N LYS A 126 10.13 -16.57 -5.02
CA LYS A 126 10.85 -15.90 -6.11
C LYS A 126 10.05 -15.78 -7.42
N ASN A 127 8.73 -15.65 -7.28
CA ASN A 127 7.83 -15.29 -8.37
C ASN A 127 7.03 -14.05 -7.97
N VAL A 128 6.68 -13.26 -8.99
CA VAL A 128 5.81 -12.09 -8.86
C VAL A 128 4.43 -12.54 -8.39
N LEU A 129 3.90 -11.88 -7.35
CA LEU A 129 2.55 -12.08 -6.86
C LEU A 129 1.61 -10.98 -7.35
N PHE A 130 2.09 -9.72 -7.35
CA PHE A 130 1.40 -8.61 -8.00
C PHE A 130 2.38 -7.52 -8.44
N THR A 131 1.90 -6.64 -9.31
CA THR A 131 2.63 -5.52 -9.89
C THR A 131 1.82 -4.24 -9.73
N VAL A 132 2.49 -3.09 -9.70
CA VAL A 132 1.87 -1.77 -9.55
C VAL A 132 2.55 -0.80 -10.51
N GLU A 133 1.75 -0.03 -11.24
CA GLU A 133 2.22 0.97 -12.19
C GLU A 133 1.31 2.22 -12.18
N ASN A 134 1.88 3.40 -12.41
CA ASN A 134 1.10 4.63 -12.56
C ASN A 134 0.45 4.68 -13.96
N THR A 135 -0.78 5.19 -14.04
CA THR A 135 -1.50 5.38 -15.30
C THR A 135 -1.44 6.81 -15.83
N ASP A 136 -0.91 7.74 -15.03
CA ASP A 136 -0.71 9.13 -15.39
C ASP A 136 0.77 9.51 -15.23
N PRO A 137 1.43 10.10 -16.25
CA PRO A 137 2.82 10.57 -16.19
C PRO A 137 3.17 11.46 -15.00
N GLU A 138 2.27 12.33 -14.54
CA GLU A 138 2.50 13.24 -13.41
C GLU A 138 2.47 12.52 -12.04
N CYS A 139 2.04 11.25 -12.03
CA CYS A 139 1.89 10.43 -10.85
C CYS A 139 2.95 9.33 -10.71
N TYR A 140 4.11 9.45 -11.37
CA TYR A 140 5.20 8.47 -11.30
C TYR A 140 5.66 8.15 -9.86
N TRP A 141 5.63 9.16 -8.98
CA TRP A 141 6.07 9.05 -7.59
C TRP A 141 5.12 8.20 -6.72
N LEU A 142 3.86 8.06 -7.15
CA LEU A 142 2.79 7.41 -6.38
C LEU A 142 3.04 5.92 -6.17
N VAL A 143 3.64 5.24 -7.16
CA VAL A 143 3.94 3.80 -7.08
C VAL A 143 4.82 3.48 -5.87
N GLY A 144 5.91 4.24 -5.69
CA GLY A 144 6.79 4.10 -4.53
C GLY A 144 6.14 4.56 -3.22
N TYR A 145 5.18 5.50 -3.28
CA TYR A 145 4.44 5.99 -2.11
C TYR A 145 3.46 4.94 -1.56
N LEU A 146 2.78 4.19 -2.44
CA LEU A 146 1.84 3.13 -2.06
C LEU A 146 2.51 1.84 -1.58
N GLU A 147 3.83 1.74 -1.69
CA GLU A 147 4.59 0.54 -1.31
C GLU A 147 4.31 0.14 0.14
N THR A 148 4.36 1.06 1.11
CA THR A 148 4.24 0.73 2.53
C THR A 148 2.91 0.05 2.85
N ILE A 149 1.79 0.56 2.32
CA ILE A 149 0.46 -0.03 2.56
C ILE A 149 0.27 -1.35 1.80
N LEU A 150 0.79 -1.45 0.57
CA LEU A 150 0.70 -2.68 -0.23
C LEU A 150 1.59 -3.79 0.32
N LEU A 151 2.75 -3.45 0.87
CA LEU A 151 3.66 -4.40 1.51
C LEU A 151 2.97 -5.15 2.65
N GLN A 152 2.02 -4.54 3.35
CA GLN A 152 1.26 -5.20 4.44
C GLN A 152 0.55 -6.49 3.99
N CYS A 153 0.41 -6.74 2.69
CA CYS A 153 -0.02 -8.02 2.13
C CYS A 153 0.86 -9.21 2.57
N TRP A 154 2.10 -8.97 2.99
CA TRP A 154 3.00 -10.00 3.54
C TRP A 154 2.34 -10.74 4.73
N TYR A 155 1.59 -10.04 5.57
CA TYR A 155 1.00 -10.60 6.79
C TYR A 155 -0.07 -11.66 6.50
N PRO A 156 -1.18 -11.34 5.79
CA PRO A 156 -2.21 -12.34 5.47
C PRO A 156 -1.66 -13.49 4.62
N SER A 157 -0.74 -13.22 3.68
CA SER A 157 -0.09 -14.27 2.89
C SER A 157 0.78 -15.21 3.74
N THR A 158 1.48 -14.67 4.75
CA THR A 158 2.27 -15.47 5.69
C THR A 158 1.37 -16.34 6.57
N VAL A 159 0.29 -15.78 7.13
CA VAL A 159 -0.68 -16.52 7.96
C VAL A 159 -1.32 -17.66 7.15
N ALA A 160 -1.78 -17.38 5.93
CA ALA A 160 -2.35 -18.39 5.04
C ALA A 160 -1.36 -19.51 4.73
N SER A 161 -0.10 -19.15 4.44
CA SER A 161 0.97 -20.12 4.15
C SER A 161 1.26 -21.02 5.35
N TYR A 162 1.43 -20.45 6.55
CA TYR A 162 1.64 -21.22 7.78
C TYR A 162 0.47 -22.15 8.08
N SER A 163 -0.77 -21.65 7.99
CA SER A 163 -1.97 -22.43 8.22
C SER A 163 -2.06 -23.62 7.25
N HIS A 164 -1.71 -23.41 5.99
CA HIS A 164 -1.68 -24.48 4.99
C HIS A 164 -0.61 -25.54 5.27
N GLU A 165 0.60 -25.14 5.67
CA GLU A 165 1.64 -26.11 6.04
C GLU A 165 1.27 -26.91 7.29
N MET A 166 0.63 -26.28 8.30
CA MET A 166 0.07 -26.99 9.46
C MET A 166 -1.02 -27.98 9.03
N LYS A 167 -1.92 -27.58 8.11
CA LYS A 167 -2.97 -28.44 7.58
C LYS A 167 -2.41 -29.68 6.90
N LYS A 168 -1.28 -29.58 6.18
CA LYS A 168 -0.60 -30.75 5.58
C LYS A 168 -0.12 -31.74 6.64
N VAL A 169 0.51 -31.26 7.72
CA VAL A 169 0.99 -32.12 8.81
C VAL A 169 -0.17 -32.83 9.49
N ILE A 170 -1.25 -32.10 9.81
CA ILE A 170 -2.46 -32.67 10.42
C ILE A 170 -3.07 -33.72 9.49
N HIS A 171 -3.19 -33.43 8.19
CA HIS A 171 -3.73 -34.36 7.20
C HIS A 171 -2.91 -35.65 7.07
N GLN A 172 -1.58 -35.53 7.11
CA GLN A 172 -0.69 -36.70 7.10
C GLN A 172 -0.87 -37.57 8.35
N ALA A 173 -0.91 -36.95 9.53
CA ALA A 173 -1.15 -37.66 10.79
C ALA A 173 -2.52 -38.34 10.79
N LEU A 174 -3.57 -37.63 10.37
CA LEU A 174 -4.92 -38.17 10.27
C LEU A 174 -4.96 -39.39 9.33
N LYS A 175 -4.37 -39.29 8.13
CA LYS A 175 -4.30 -40.44 7.20
C LYS A 175 -3.57 -41.65 7.79
N ALA A 176 -2.54 -41.43 8.60
CA ALA A 176 -1.77 -42.51 9.21
C ALA A 176 -2.51 -43.18 10.38
N THR A 177 -3.39 -42.46 11.09
CA THR A 177 -4.00 -42.95 12.34
C THR A 177 -5.49 -43.23 12.26
N SER A 178 -6.19 -42.75 11.22
CA SER A 178 -7.65 -42.89 11.09
C SER A 178 -8.11 -43.80 9.95
N GLY A 179 -7.20 -44.63 9.42
CA GLY A 179 -7.38 -45.64 8.37
C GLY A 179 -8.78 -45.79 7.75
N ASN A 180 -8.85 -45.64 6.42
CA ASN A 180 -9.86 -46.36 5.65
C ASN A 180 -9.63 -47.87 5.78
#